data_AF-A0A367JMG8-F1
#
_entry.id   AF-A0A367JMG8-F1
#
_cell.length_a   1.000
_cell.length_b   1.000
_cell.length_c   1.000
_cell.angle_alpha   90.00
_cell.angle_beta   90.00
_cell.angle_gamma   90.00
#
_symmetry.space_group_name_H-M   'P 1'
#
loop_
_entity.id
_entity.type
_entity.pdbx_description
1 polymer ?
#
loop_
_entity_poly.entity_id
_entity_poly.type
_entity_poly.pdbx_seq_one_letter_code
_entity_poly.pdbx_strand_id
1 'polypeptide(L)'
;MATNKNNESSVISYHEPSLLPQNVASMVTTVSLATRVSLKCSSLLVDTIFGAAKYGTSMSLCLSRNAITHAISTAKHLHSNDQDNLFIKTLEKYTNAGLDWVSHTFSLAELLAISGIQFTSRTIQSTLKAAEESVRIFDNIFGSNETSRAIAYIITRLNKEFLHDPDFDLAKAGRIAVLTGLTKALTAFAVLQNVTYKRRTIPSTLLWEANVGEDPEERQRHVLQFKLNEDAPPPYYSTYHTQRRFSIPVQFYCDETKKCNSMPMLYPIAHFIRYASAAYGESFMRILGIGDIPATLPNDHHPNHHAFAHHTNNSVQDILLSTYTDPSPFLKNPALNALVHYVTVDHTAKAIVLTCRGTLGLSDLLTDLSFDYSEFTVPATDQVFMAHSGMLKAAQLLAKQKGKVFQKIRQGMTMYPDYGLVLCGHSLGGGVASLLTVLWSQKRGAKFTTSSQSGLPPGRSIHCYAYGPPGVMSLGLSHYCQGLVTTVVHGYDFVSSLSLGLLQDFKNVARNLHAEENVTEEIISRVMQRMKKRQEEEQDDDEDQWFWAMIKTMRADMNAEKMYPPGTVYLITTENGKVRLSRCDDVHARFSEIVFSRTMFMDHSPYLYEQAIQKLYQIKLK
;
A
#
# COMPACT_ATOMS: atom_id res chain seq x y z
N MET A 1 31.21 19.90 42.11
CA MET A 1 31.25 20.64 40.83
C MET A 1 32.09 19.86 39.84
N ALA A 2 31.45 19.08 38.97
CA ALA A 2 31.99 18.64 37.68
C ALA A 2 30.79 18.03 36.92
N THR A 3 30.35 18.74 35.89
CA THR A 3 29.24 18.42 35.00
C THR A 3 29.61 17.23 34.11
N ASN A 4 28.80 16.18 34.11
CA ASN A 4 28.86 15.14 33.09
C ASN A 4 27.58 15.19 32.25
N LYS A 5 27.56 16.12 31.29
CA LYS A 5 26.72 16.05 30.09
C LYS A 5 27.48 15.15 29.12
N ASN A 6 26.95 13.96 28.86
CA ASN A 6 27.13 13.18 27.63
C ASN A 6 26.41 11.84 27.82
N ASN A 7 25.12 11.83 27.55
CA ASN A 7 24.39 10.61 27.24
C ASN A 7 23.58 10.91 25.98
N GLU A 8 24.30 11.15 24.89
CA GLU A 8 23.72 11.17 23.56
C GLU A 8 23.33 9.74 23.19
N SER A 9 22.05 9.61 22.91
CA SER A 9 21.33 8.58 22.17
C SER A 9 22.21 7.88 21.12
N SER A 10 22.74 6.71 21.46
CA SER A 10 23.25 5.78 20.46
C SER A 10 22.06 5.14 19.75
N VAL A 11 21.60 5.81 18.69
CA VAL A 11 20.80 5.17 17.63
C VAL A 11 21.71 4.11 17.02
N ILE A 12 21.50 2.85 17.40
CA ILE A 12 22.24 1.74 16.81
C ILE A 12 21.66 1.52 15.41
N SER A 13 22.18 2.24 14.40
CA SER A 13 21.92 1.91 13.00
C SER A 13 22.84 0.74 12.60
N TYR A 14 22.33 -0.49 12.67
CA TYR A 14 22.96 -1.59 11.96
C TYR A 14 22.70 -1.38 10.45
N HIS A 15 23.65 -0.75 9.76
CA HIS A 15 23.64 -0.65 8.30
C HIS A 15 24.11 -1.98 7.70
N GLU A 16 23.15 -2.81 7.30
CA GLU A 16 23.45 -3.92 6.41
C GLU A 16 23.75 -3.43 4.99
N PRO A 17 24.64 -4.14 4.26
CA PRO A 17 25.02 -3.75 2.92
C PRO A 17 23.85 -3.92 1.95
N SER A 18 23.73 -2.98 1.02
CA SER A 18 22.86 -3.08 -0.16
C SER A 18 23.19 -4.30 -1.03
N LEU A 19 22.32 -4.61 -1.98
CA LEU A 19 22.47 -5.72 -2.93
C LEU A 19 23.83 -5.72 -3.66
N LEU A 20 24.35 -4.52 -3.95
CA LEU A 20 25.69 -4.29 -4.49
C LEU A 20 26.64 -3.80 -3.38
N PRO A 21 27.96 -3.96 -3.53
CA PRO A 21 28.94 -3.38 -2.61
C PRO A 21 28.64 -1.90 -2.36
N GLN A 22 28.79 -1.43 -1.12
CA GLN A 22 28.34 -0.09 -0.69
C GLN A 22 28.82 1.04 -1.62
N ASN A 23 30.04 0.92 -2.14
CA ASN A 23 30.64 1.90 -3.06
C ASN A 23 29.91 1.93 -4.41
N VAL A 24 29.46 0.77 -4.91
CA VAL A 24 28.73 0.64 -6.17
C VAL A 24 27.27 1.07 -5.97
N ALA A 25 26.63 0.66 -4.88
CA ALA A 25 25.25 1.03 -4.58
C ALA A 25 25.08 2.54 -4.34
N SER A 26 26.01 3.16 -3.61
CA SER A 26 26.02 4.62 -3.43
C SER A 26 26.28 5.36 -4.73
N MET A 27 27.15 4.82 -5.61
CA MET A 27 27.33 5.35 -6.96
C MET A 27 26.04 5.25 -7.78
N VAL A 28 25.37 4.09 -7.78
CA VAL A 28 24.09 3.89 -8.47
C VAL A 28 23.05 4.89 -7.98
N THR A 29 22.92 5.11 -6.66
CA THR A 29 21.98 6.10 -6.11
C THR A 29 22.37 7.53 -6.49
N THR A 30 23.66 7.87 -6.45
CA THR A 30 24.15 9.20 -6.82
C THR A 30 23.88 9.50 -8.30
N VAL A 31 24.23 8.57 -9.19
CA VAL A 31 23.98 8.68 -10.63
C VAL A 31 22.49 8.73 -10.91
N SER A 32 21.68 7.91 -10.22
CA SER A 32 20.23 7.91 -10.38
C SER A 32 19.59 9.21 -9.89
N LEU A 33 20.08 9.78 -8.79
CA LEU A 33 19.64 11.09 -8.31
C LEU A 33 19.98 12.20 -9.32
N ALA A 34 21.23 12.25 -9.78
CA ALA A 34 21.67 13.23 -10.77
C ALA A 34 20.87 13.12 -12.08
N THR A 35 20.63 11.90 -12.55
CA THR A 35 19.84 11.63 -13.76
C THR A 35 18.39 12.09 -13.59
N ARG A 36 17.76 11.83 -12.44
CA ARG A 36 16.38 12.30 -12.16
C ARG A 36 16.29 13.82 -12.10
N VAL A 37 17.26 14.49 -11.46
CA VAL A 37 17.32 15.96 -11.45
C VAL A 37 17.46 16.50 -12.88
N SER A 38 18.34 15.91 -13.68
CA SER A 38 18.52 16.27 -15.10
C SER A 38 17.22 16.09 -15.91
N LEU A 39 16.51 14.99 -15.72
CA LEU A 39 15.22 14.74 -16.37
C LEU A 39 14.15 15.76 -15.96
N LYS A 40 14.08 16.15 -14.67
CA LYS A 40 13.17 17.21 -14.21
C LYS A 40 13.51 18.57 -14.80
N CYS A 41 14.79 18.94 -14.84
CA CYS A 41 15.24 20.16 -15.50
C CYS A 41 14.89 20.14 -16.99
N SER A 42 15.04 18.98 -17.65
CA SER A 42 14.67 18.79 -19.06
C SER A 42 13.16 18.95 -19.26
N SER A 43 12.33 18.45 -18.35
CA SER A 43 10.87 18.66 -18.39
C SER A 43 10.52 20.13 -18.29
N LEU A 44 11.15 20.88 -17.38
CA LEU A 44 10.91 22.32 -17.25
C LEU A 44 11.35 23.10 -18.51
N LEU A 45 12.48 22.71 -19.12
CA LEU A 45 12.95 23.31 -20.36
C LEU A 45 11.99 23.02 -21.53
N VAL A 46 11.52 21.78 -21.67
CA VAL A 46 10.52 21.39 -22.67
C VAL A 46 9.25 22.23 -22.49
N ASP A 47 8.73 22.36 -21.28
CA ASP A 47 7.53 23.17 -21.00
C ASP A 47 7.72 24.63 -21.42
N THR A 48 8.90 25.17 -21.13
CA THR A 48 9.25 26.55 -21.49
C THR A 48 9.36 26.74 -23.01
N ILE A 49 10.04 25.82 -23.70
CA ILE A 49 10.24 25.88 -25.16
C ILE A 49 8.91 25.72 -25.90
N PHE A 50 8.12 24.70 -25.55
CA PHE A 50 6.83 24.47 -26.18
C PHE A 50 5.81 25.55 -25.82
N GLY A 51 5.89 26.12 -24.61
CA GLY A 51 5.16 27.32 -24.23
C GLY A 51 5.48 28.50 -25.15
N ALA A 52 6.78 28.84 -25.30
CA ALA A 52 7.23 29.89 -26.21
C ALA A 52 6.83 29.63 -27.68
N ALA A 53 6.94 28.39 -28.16
CA ALA A 53 6.52 28.01 -29.51
C ALA A 53 5.01 28.19 -29.73
N LYS A 54 4.19 27.87 -28.72
CA LYS A 54 2.73 28.08 -28.75
C LYS A 54 2.40 29.57 -28.83
N TYR A 55 2.97 30.39 -27.95
CA TYR A 55 2.74 31.85 -27.96
C TYR A 55 3.26 32.50 -29.25
N GLY A 56 4.43 32.10 -29.72
CA GLY A 56 5.01 32.60 -30.97
C GLY A 56 4.16 32.27 -32.20
N THR A 57 3.66 31.04 -32.29
CA THR A 57 2.76 30.59 -33.38
C THR A 57 1.43 31.33 -33.36
N SER A 58 0.80 31.49 -32.19
CA SER A 58 -0.45 32.23 -32.07
C SER A 58 -0.26 33.71 -32.44
N MET A 59 0.81 34.34 -31.95
CA MET A 59 1.14 35.72 -32.28
C MET A 59 1.39 35.91 -33.78
N SER A 60 2.19 35.05 -34.41
CA SER A 60 2.53 35.18 -35.84
C SER A 60 1.32 35.00 -36.75
N LEU A 61 0.46 34.04 -36.46
CA LEU A 61 -0.79 33.82 -37.20
C LEU A 61 -1.78 34.97 -36.97
N CYS A 62 -1.87 35.50 -35.75
CA CYS A 62 -2.71 36.64 -35.44
C CYS A 62 -2.25 37.91 -36.18
N LEU A 63 -0.95 38.21 -36.16
CA LEU A 63 -0.38 39.34 -36.90
C LEU A 63 -0.59 39.17 -38.42
N SER A 64 -0.39 37.97 -38.95
CA SER A 64 -0.60 37.68 -40.38
C SER A 64 -2.06 37.86 -40.78
N ARG A 65 -2.99 37.31 -39.98
CA ARG A 65 -4.44 37.49 -40.18
C ARG A 65 -4.81 38.97 -40.18
N ASN A 66 -4.34 39.73 -39.20
CA ASN A 66 -4.66 41.15 -39.06
C ASN A 66 -4.08 41.97 -40.22
N ALA A 67 -2.83 41.72 -40.63
CA ALA A 67 -2.20 42.41 -41.75
C ALA A 67 -2.94 42.19 -43.07
N ILE A 68 -3.32 40.95 -43.38
CA ILE A 68 -4.09 40.62 -44.59
C ILE A 68 -5.48 41.24 -44.54
N THR A 69 -6.17 41.12 -43.40
CA THR A 69 -7.50 41.72 -43.21
C THR A 69 -7.45 43.23 -43.40
N HIS A 70 -6.42 43.90 -42.84
CA HIS A 70 -6.25 45.34 -42.96
C HIS A 70 -5.91 45.78 -44.38
N ALA A 71 -5.05 45.03 -45.08
CA ALA A 71 -4.71 45.30 -46.48
C ALA A 71 -5.93 45.18 -47.41
N ILE A 72 -6.72 44.10 -47.25
CA ILE A 72 -7.94 43.88 -48.04
C ILE A 72 -9.02 44.94 -47.69
N SER A 73 -9.17 45.29 -46.42
CA SER A 73 -10.10 46.33 -45.97
C SER A 73 -9.72 47.73 -46.51
N THR A 74 -8.44 48.09 -46.49
CA THR A 74 -7.95 49.35 -47.07
C THR A 74 -8.17 49.38 -48.59
N ALA A 75 -7.89 48.28 -49.29
CA ALA A 75 -8.14 48.17 -50.73
C ALA A 75 -9.64 48.33 -51.05
N LYS A 76 -10.51 47.75 -50.23
CA LYS A 76 -11.97 47.91 -50.30
C LYS A 76 -12.40 49.37 -50.11
N HIS A 77 -11.89 50.08 -49.10
CA HIS A 77 -12.22 51.48 -48.84
C HIS A 77 -11.76 52.42 -49.97
N LEU A 78 -10.64 52.11 -50.64
CA LEU A 78 -10.17 52.89 -51.80
C LEU A 78 -11.08 52.75 -53.03
N HIS A 79 -11.80 51.63 -53.16
CA HIS A 79 -12.69 51.35 -54.29
C HIS A 79 -14.17 51.68 -54.02
N SER A 80 -14.55 52.01 -52.78
CA SER A 80 -15.95 52.23 -52.40
C SER A 80 -16.49 53.65 -52.66
N ASN A 81 -15.69 54.56 -53.22
CA ASN A 81 -16.09 55.95 -53.48
C ASN A 81 -16.86 56.17 -54.79
N ASP A 82 -17.08 55.15 -55.62
CA ASP A 82 -17.82 55.24 -56.89
C ASP A 82 -19.14 54.44 -56.79
N GLN A 83 -20.23 55.10 -56.41
CA GLN A 83 -21.36 54.46 -55.73
C GLN A 83 -22.47 53.83 -56.62
N ASP A 84 -22.39 53.85 -57.95
CA ASP A 84 -23.56 53.47 -58.79
C ASP A 84 -23.39 52.22 -59.68
N ASN A 85 -22.34 51.41 -59.49
CA ASN A 85 -22.11 50.22 -60.32
C ASN A 85 -22.51 48.89 -59.62
N LEU A 86 -23.43 48.14 -60.23
CA LEU A 86 -23.81 46.75 -59.86
C LEU A 86 -22.60 45.81 -59.73
N PHE A 87 -21.55 46.09 -60.52
CA PHE A 87 -20.27 45.42 -60.45
C PHE A 87 -19.57 45.60 -59.09
N ILE A 88 -19.59 46.81 -58.52
CA ILE A 88 -18.95 47.11 -57.22
C ILE A 88 -19.67 46.40 -56.08
N LYS A 89 -21.01 46.34 -56.08
CA LYS A 89 -21.78 45.56 -55.08
C LYS A 89 -21.48 44.05 -55.15
N THR A 90 -21.32 43.53 -56.37
CA THR A 90 -20.97 42.11 -56.57
C THR A 90 -19.56 41.84 -56.09
N LEU A 91 -18.59 42.70 -56.43
CA LEU A 91 -17.20 42.65 -55.95
C LEU A 91 -17.15 42.69 -54.42
N GLU A 92 -17.99 43.52 -53.78
CA GLU A 92 -18.06 43.65 -52.34
C GLU A 92 -18.51 42.36 -51.63
N LYS A 93 -19.53 41.69 -52.18
CA LYS A 93 -20.01 40.40 -51.66
C LYS A 93 -18.94 39.31 -51.72
N TYR A 94 -18.22 39.21 -52.85
CA TYR A 94 -17.13 38.24 -52.99
C TYR A 94 -15.91 38.61 -52.14
N THR A 95 -15.63 39.89 -51.93
CA THR A 95 -14.53 40.36 -51.07
C THR A 95 -14.79 40.06 -49.59
N ASN A 96 -16.03 40.27 -49.11
CA ASN A 96 -16.41 39.92 -47.73
C ASN A 96 -16.35 38.40 -47.51
N ALA A 97 -16.85 37.59 -48.48
CA ALA A 97 -16.72 36.14 -48.41
C ALA A 97 -15.25 35.67 -48.44
N GLY A 98 -14.39 36.36 -49.19
CA GLY A 98 -12.94 36.13 -49.21
C GLY A 98 -12.27 36.45 -47.86
N LEU A 99 -12.66 37.55 -47.20
CA LEU A 99 -12.20 37.91 -45.86
C LEU A 99 -12.57 36.85 -44.81
N ASP A 100 -13.81 36.36 -44.84
CA ASP A 100 -14.28 35.29 -43.95
C ASP A 100 -13.50 33.99 -44.19
N TRP A 101 -13.28 33.62 -45.46
CA TRP A 101 -12.51 32.42 -45.81
C TRP A 101 -11.05 32.51 -45.34
N VAL A 102 -10.42 33.68 -45.48
CA VAL A 102 -9.07 33.92 -44.95
C VAL A 102 -9.05 33.77 -43.42
N SER A 103 -9.98 34.40 -42.71
CA SER A 103 -10.06 34.34 -41.24
C SER A 103 -10.25 32.92 -40.72
N HIS A 104 -11.12 32.13 -41.37
CA HIS A 104 -11.34 30.72 -41.04
C HIS A 104 -10.11 29.86 -41.34
N THR A 105 -9.42 30.11 -42.45
CA THR A 105 -8.19 29.38 -42.81
C THR A 105 -7.08 29.62 -41.78
N PHE A 106 -6.87 30.87 -41.33
CA PHE A 106 -5.91 31.18 -40.27
C PHE A 106 -6.29 30.55 -38.93
N SER A 107 -7.57 30.53 -38.60
CA SER A 107 -8.06 29.92 -37.35
C SER A 107 -7.89 28.40 -37.36
N LEU A 108 -8.12 27.74 -38.50
CA LEU A 108 -7.85 26.32 -38.68
C LEU A 108 -6.34 26.01 -38.63
N ALA A 109 -5.52 26.84 -39.28
CA ALA A 109 -4.06 26.71 -39.23
C ALA A 109 -3.51 26.91 -37.80
N GLU A 110 -4.06 27.87 -37.05
CA GLU A 110 -3.71 28.09 -35.64
C GLU A 110 -4.11 26.91 -34.77
N LEU A 111 -5.32 26.38 -34.95
CA LEU A 111 -5.79 25.19 -34.24
C LEU A 111 -4.89 23.98 -34.52
N LEU A 112 -4.57 23.70 -35.79
CA LEU A 112 -3.72 22.57 -36.18
C LEU A 112 -2.30 22.72 -35.65
N ALA A 113 -1.70 23.91 -35.77
CA ALA A 113 -0.34 24.16 -35.31
C ALA A 113 -0.24 24.09 -33.78
N ILE A 114 -1.16 24.73 -33.05
CA ILE A 114 -1.20 24.68 -31.58
C ILE A 114 -1.48 23.25 -31.09
N SER A 115 -2.42 22.54 -31.73
CA SER A 115 -2.73 21.15 -31.36
C SER A 115 -1.55 20.23 -31.59
N GLY A 116 -0.83 20.40 -32.71
CA GLY A 116 0.41 19.66 -32.98
C GLY A 116 1.49 19.93 -31.92
N ILE A 117 1.75 21.20 -31.61
CA ILE A 117 2.71 21.61 -30.55
C ILE A 117 2.30 21.04 -29.19
N GLN A 118 1.01 21.10 -28.83
CA GLN A 118 0.51 20.56 -27.55
C GLN A 118 0.58 19.04 -27.49
N PHE A 119 0.26 18.35 -28.58
CA PHE A 119 0.39 16.91 -28.69
C PHE A 119 1.85 16.50 -28.48
N THR A 120 2.78 17.09 -29.24
CA THR A 120 4.21 16.81 -29.11
C THR A 120 4.74 17.13 -27.71
N SER A 121 4.36 18.27 -27.12
CA SER A 121 4.76 18.65 -25.75
C SER A 121 4.31 17.59 -24.73
N ARG A 122 3.03 17.17 -24.77
CA ARG A 122 2.49 16.15 -23.85
C ARG A 122 3.16 14.79 -24.06
N THR A 123 3.45 14.41 -25.30
CA THR A 123 4.17 13.17 -25.61
C THR A 123 5.58 13.19 -25.01
N ILE A 124 6.34 14.29 -25.19
CA ILE A 124 7.69 14.41 -24.62
C ILE A 124 7.66 14.43 -23.09
N GLN A 125 6.72 15.16 -22.47
CA GLN A 125 6.53 15.17 -21.02
C GLN A 125 6.25 13.76 -20.47
N SER A 126 5.37 13.01 -21.13
CA SER A 126 5.05 11.63 -20.75
C SER A 126 6.30 10.74 -20.81
N THR A 127 7.10 10.88 -21.87
CA THR A 127 8.36 10.15 -22.06
C THR A 127 9.39 10.48 -20.98
N LEU A 128 9.59 11.77 -20.66
CA LEU A 128 10.52 12.20 -19.60
C LEU A 128 10.09 11.68 -18.23
N LYS A 129 8.78 11.71 -17.95
CA LYS A 129 8.22 11.14 -16.72
C LYS A 129 8.44 9.64 -16.66
N ALA A 130 8.22 8.91 -17.75
CA ALA A 130 8.49 7.46 -17.82
C ALA A 130 9.98 7.13 -17.63
N ALA A 131 10.88 7.96 -18.17
CA ALA A 131 12.32 7.81 -17.98
C ALA A 131 12.74 8.05 -16.52
N GLU A 132 12.22 9.11 -15.87
CA GLU A 132 12.48 9.39 -14.45
C GLU A 132 12.04 8.21 -13.59
N GLU A 133 10.87 7.68 -13.91
CA GLU A 133 10.23 6.58 -13.24
C GLU A 133 11.08 5.31 -13.41
N SER A 134 11.68 5.06 -14.58
CA SER A 134 12.56 3.92 -14.85
C SER A 134 13.88 3.99 -14.06
N VAL A 135 14.55 5.14 -14.06
CA VAL A 135 15.78 5.38 -13.27
C VAL A 135 15.52 5.18 -11.79
N ARG A 136 14.32 5.57 -11.32
CA ARG A 136 13.91 5.37 -9.93
C ARG A 136 13.69 3.90 -9.56
N ILE A 137 13.18 3.02 -10.44
CA ILE A 137 13.13 1.58 -10.09
C ILE A 137 14.54 1.00 -10.02
N PHE A 138 15.42 1.43 -10.92
CA PHE A 138 16.80 0.95 -10.94
C PHE A 138 17.52 1.30 -9.62
N ASP A 139 17.39 2.55 -9.18
CA ASP A 139 17.84 3.00 -7.86
C ASP A 139 17.21 2.14 -6.74
N ASN A 140 15.89 1.93 -6.75
CA ASN A 140 15.20 1.16 -5.71
C ASN A 140 15.70 -0.29 -5.56
N ILE A 141 16.14 -0.92 -6.64
CA ILE A 141 16.61 -2.32 -6.60
C ILE A 141 18.12 -2.39 -6.27
N PHE A 142 18.93 -1.53 -6.87
CA PHE A 142 20.40 -1.64 -6.85
C PHE A 142 21.14 -0.53 -6.10
N GLY A 143 20.42 0.53 -5.71
CA GLY A 143 20.96 1.68 -4.98
C GLY A 143 21.22 1.39 -3.50
N SER A 144 21.57 2.42 -2.73
CA SER A 144 21.80 2.37 -1.28
C SER A 144 20.56 2.80 -0.48
N ASN A 145 19.38 2.26 -0.81
CA ASN A 145 18.10 2.62 -0.17
C ASN A 145 17.55 1.48 0.69
N GLU A 146 16.45 1.73 1.41
CA GLU A 146 15.83 0.73 2.30
C GLU A 146 15.31 -0.48 1.53
N THR A 147 14.78 -0.27 0.31
CA THR A 147 14.28 -1.32 -0.57
C THR A 147 15.37 -2.30 -0.98
N SER A 148 16.51 -1.82 -1.47
CA SER A 148 17.64 -2.67 -1.87
C SER A 148 18.29 -3.38 -0.67
N ARG A 149 18.39 -2.72 0.49
CA ARG A 149 18.89 -3.32 1.74
C ARG A 149 17.96 -4.40 2.27
N ALA A 150 16.64 -4.18 2.21
CA ALA A 150 15.66 -5.18 2.63
C ALA A 150 15.66 -6.40 1.70
N ILE A 151 15.78 -6.20 0.38
CA ILE A 151 15.96 -7.30 -0.59
C ILE A 151 17.27 -8.05 -0.31
N ALA A 152 18.38 -7.33 -0.08
CA ALA A 152 19.66 -7.93 0.27
C ALA A 152 19.59 -8.72 1.59
N TYR A 153 18.81 -8.25 2.56
CA TYR A 153 18.58 -8.98 3.80
C TYR A 153 17.77 -10.26 3.58
N ILE A 154 16.68 -10.19 2.81
CA ILE A 154 15.89 -11.38 2.45
C ILE A 154 16.86 -12.40 1.84
N ILE A 155 17.66 -12.01 0.86
CA ILE A 155 18.66 -12.89 0.22
C ILE A 155 19.70 -13.42 1.23
N THR A 156 20.17 -12.60 2.16
CA THR A 156 21.13 -13.00 3.21
C THR A 156 20.53 -13.98 4.21
N ARG A 157 19.26 -13.81 4.56
CA ARG A 157 18.53 -14.71 5.46
C ARG A 157 18.21 -16.02 4.78
N LEU A 158 17.73 -15.96 3.53
CA LEU A 158 17.59 -17.12 2.64
C LEU A 158 18.88 -17.92 2.57
N ASN A 159 20.03 -17.25 2.44
CA ASN A 159 21.34 -17.91 2.45
C ASN A 159 21.59 -18.70 3.75
N LYS A 160 21.25 -18.18 4.94
CA LYS A 160 21.42 -18.91 6.20
C LYS A 160 20.55 -20.16 6.29
N GLU A 161 19.34 -20.09 5.76
CA GLU A 161 18.38 -21.20 5.74
C GLU A 161 18.75 -22.28 4.71
N PHE A 162 19.28 -21.86 3.55
CA PHE A 162 19.58 -22.74 2.42
C PHE A 162 21.01 -23.28 2.38
N LEU A 163 21.96 -22.70 3.11
CA LEU A 163 23.33 -23.23 3.26
C LEU A 163 23.36 -24.65 3.88
N HIS A 164 22.27 -25.08 4.51
CA HIS A 164 22.13 -26.39 5.12
C HIS A 164 21.29 -27.37 4.29
N ASP A 165 20.83 -26.96 3.10
CA ASP A 165 20.07 -27.84 2.21
C ASP A 165 21.02 -28.64 1.30
N PRO A 166 21.06 -29.99 1.43
CA PRO A 166 21.91 -30.85 0.61
C PRO A 166 21.50 -30.91 -0.88
N ASP A 167 20.26 -30.56 -1.20
CA ASP A 167 19.66 -30.66 -2.55
C ASP A 167 19.77 -29.35 -3.36
N PHE A 168 20.44 -28.32 -2.82
CA PHE A 168 20.68 -27.07 -3.52
C PHE A 168 22.11 -27.02 -4.09
N ASP A 169 22.27 -27.30 -5.39
CA ASP A 169 23.59 -27.39 -6.03
C ASP A 169 24.42 -26.10 -5.92
N LEU A 170 23.79 -24.92 -5.86
CA LEU A 170 24.52 -23.66 -5.60
C LEU A 170 25.10 -23.59 -4.17
N ALA A 171 24.53 -24.29 -3.18
CA ALA A 171 25.10 -24.33 -1.83
C ALA A 171 26.48 -25.01 -1.83
N LYS A 172 26.70 -25.98 -2.72
CA LYS A 172 28.00 -26.65 -2.92
C LYS A 172 29.06 -25.71 -3.49
N ALA A 173 28.64 -24.71 -4.27
CA ALA A 173 29.51 -23.66 -4.83
C ALA A 173 29.79 -22.50 -3.84
N GLY A 174 29.20 -22.54 -2.64
CA GLY A 174 29.46 -21.59 -1.56
C GLY A 174 28.55 -20.35 -1.55
N ARG A 175 28.67 -19.55 -0.49
CA ARG A 175 27.76 -18.42 -0.17
C ARG A 175 27.60 -17.41 -1.31
N ILE A 176 28.66 -17.12 -2.05
CA ILE A 176 28.64 -16.12 -3.12
C ILE A 176 27.77 -16.60 -4.29
N ALA A 177 27.83 -17.89 -4.63
CA ALA A 177 27.01 -18.47 -5.69
C ALA A 177 25.52 -18.41 -5.32
N VAL A 178 25.16 -18.80 -4.10
CA VAL A 178 23.78 -18.73 -3.58
C VAL A 178 23.23 -17.31 -3.63
N LEU A 179 23.99 -16.33 -3.12
CA LEU A 179 23.58 -14.92 -3.14
C LEU A 179 23.38 -14.42 -4.58
N THR A 180 24.28 -14.79 -5.49
CA THR A 180 24.21 -14.40 -6.91
C THR A 180 22.98 -15.02 -7.59
N GLY A 181 22.72 -16.31 -7.36
CA GLY A 181 21.56 -17.01 -7.93
C GLY A 181 20.23 -16.45 -7.42
N LEU A 182 20.09 -16.24 -6.12
CA LEU A 182 18.89 -15.62 -5.52
C LEU A 182 18.68 -14.19 -6.02
N THR A 183 19.76 -13.41 -6.13
CA THR A 183 19.70 -12.04 -6.67
C THR A 183 19.20 -12.03 -8.11
N LYS A 184 19.76 -12.90 -8.97
CA LYS A 184 19.34 -13.07 -10.36
C LYS A 184 17.85 -13.44 -10.44
N ALA A 185 17.41 -14.39 -9.63
CA ALA A 185 16.04 -14.87 -9.60
C ALA A 185 15.03 -13.81 -9.18
N LEU A 186 15.28 -13.13 -8.07
CA LEU A 186 14.44 -12.04 -7.59
C LEU A 186 14.37 -10.89 -8.60
N THR A 187 15.51 -10.56 -9.22
CA THR A 187 15.58 -9.52 -10.25
C THR A 187 14.77 -9.91 -11.48
N ALA A 188 14.99 -11.11 -12.03
CA ALA A 188 14.25 -11.61 -13.19
C ALA A 188 12.74 -11.63 -12.93
N PHE A 189 12.33 -12.14 -11.76
CA PHE A 189 10.93 -12.19 -11.36
C PHE A 189 10.32 -10.80 -11.20
N ALA A 190 11.00 -9.87 -10.51
CA ALA A 190 10.51 -8.50 -10.31
C ALA A 190 10.35 -7.74 -11.64
N VAL A 191 11.33 -7.90 -12.55
CA VAL A 191 11.32 -7.27 -13.87
C VAL A 191 10.20 -7.84 -14.75
N LEU A 192 10.02 -9.17 -14.77
CA LEU A 192 8.90 -9.83 -15.46
C LEU A 192 7.54 -9.42 -14.89
N GLN A 193 7.42 -9.35 -13.56
CA GLN A 193 6.18 -8.93 -12.90
C GLN A 193 5.80 -7.50 -13.30
N ASN A 194 6.77 -6.60 -13.40
CA ASN A 194 6.54 -5.21 -13.80
C ASN A 194 5.99 -5.10 -15.25
N VAL A 195 6.53 -5.86 -16.21
CA VAL A 195 6.04 -5.82 -17.60
C VAL A 195 4.72 -6.57 -17.78
N THR A 196 4.44 -7.58 -16.95
CA THR A 196 3.20 -8.38 -17.02
C THR A 196 2.08 -7.94 -16.08
N TYR A 197 2.31 -6.92 -15.25
CA TYR A 197 1.40 -6.52 -14.16
C TYR A 197 -0.04 -6.30 -14.61
N LYS A 198 -0.25 -5.67 -15.77
CA LYS A 198 -1.60 -5.36 -16.31
C LYS A 198 -2.45 -6.60 -16.60
N ARG A 199 -1.83 -7.77 -16.80
CA ARG A 199 -2.54 -9.03 -17.09
C ARG A 199 -2.96 -9.78 -15.82
N ARG A 200 -2.55 -9.33 -14.63
CA ARG A 200 -2.92 -9.94 -13.34
C ARG A 200 -4.03 -9.15 -12.68
N THR A 201 -5.27 -9.60 -12.84
CA THR A 201 -6.43 -9.08 -12.11
C THR A 201 -6.78 -10.01 -10.96
N ILE A 202 -6.69 -9.52 -9.73
CA ILE A 202 -7.13 -10.28 -8.54
C ILE A 202 -8.55 -9.85 -8.19
N PRO A 203 -9.51 -10.79 -8.05
CA PRO A 203 -10.87 -10.47 -7.67
C PRO A 203 -10.93 -9.71 -6.34
N SER A 204 -11.58 -8.55 -6.36
CA SER A 204 -11.86 -7.77 -5.17
C SER A 204 -13.18 -7.02 -5.32
N THR A 205 -13.90 -6.89 -4.21
CA THR A 205 -15.18 -6.18 -4.16
C THR A 205 -14.95 -4.78 -3.60
N LEU A 206 -15.17 -3.75 -4.41
CA LEU A 206 -15.09 -2.35 -3.96
C LEU A 206 -16.18 -2.07 -2.93
N LEU A 207 -15.80 -1.49 -1.78
CA LEU A 207 -16.71 -1.16 -0.69
C LEU A 207 -16.83 0.35 -0.48
N TRP A 208 -15.73 1.08 -0.67
CA TRP A 208 -15.69 2.54 -0.50
C TRP A 208 -14.68 3.17 -1.48
N GLU A 209 -14.99 4.36 -2.00
CA GLU A 209 -14.10 5.15 -2.84
C GLU A 209 -14.11 6.62 -2.38
N ALA A 210 -12.93 7.24 -2.45
CA ALA A 210 -12.64 8.54 -1.88
C ALA A 210 -11.80 9.42 -2.81
N ASN A 211 -12.29 10.58 -3.27
CA ASN A 211 -11.51 11.52 -4.09
C ASN A 211 -10.55 12.36 -3.23
N VAL A 212 -9.27 12.40 -3.59
CA VAL A 212 -8.21 13.22 -2.99
C VAL A 212 -8.04 14.47 -3.87
N GLY A 213 -8.75 15.56 -3.57
CA GLY A 213 -8.49 16.87 -4.20
C GLY A 213 -9.66 17.82 -4.45
N GLU A 214 -10.92 17.43 -4.24
CA GLU A 214 -12.05 18.36 -4.43
C GLU A 214 -12.30 19.21 -3.18
N ASP A 215 -12.42 20.52 -3.32
CA ASP A 215 -12.88 21.42 -2.25
C ASP A 215 -14.22 20.88 -1.68
N PRO A 216 -14.39 20.74 -0.35
CA PRO A 216 -15.63 20.25 0.26
C PRO A 216 -16.93 20.92 -0.24
N GLU A 217 -16.89 22.12 -0.83
CA GLU A 217 -18.06 22.81 -1.40
C GLU A 217 -18.38 22.45 -2.86
N GLU A 218 -17.39 22.20 -3.72
CA GLU A 218 -17.62 21.67 -5.09
C GLU A 218 -18.12 20.22 -5.06
N ARG A 219 -17.70 19.48 -4.01
CA ARG A 219 -18.09 18.09 -3.72
C ARG A 219 -19.59 17.88 -3.56
N GLN A 220 -20.35 18.91 -3.16
CA GLN A 220 -21.80 18.82 -2.94
C GLN A 220 -22.62 19.00 -4.21
N ARG A 221 -22.09 19.72 -5.22
CA ARG A 221 -22.77 19.94 -6.50
C ARG A 221 -22.74 18.71 -7.41
N HIS A 222 -21.61 17.98 -7.46
CA HIS A 222 -21.48 16.76 -8.26
C HIS A 222 -22.35 15.59 -7.77
N VAL A 223 -22.53 15.46 -6.44
CA VAL A 223 -23.40 14.41 -5.85
C VAL A 223 -24.88 14.68 -6.09
N LEU A 224 -25.31 15.96 -6.11
CA LEU A 224 -26.66 16.36 -6.49
C LEU A 224 -26.92 16.08 -7.98
N GLN A 225 -25.91 16.29 -8.84
CA GLN A 225 -26.02 16.03 -10.27
C GLN A 225 -26.10 14.52 -10.59
N PHE A 226 -25.41 13.66 -9.83
CA PHE A 226 -25.47 12.20 -10.00
C PHE A 226 -26.81 11.58 -9.54
N LYS A 227 -27.44 12.16 -8.51
CA LYS A 227 -28.79 11.75 -8.06
C LYS A 227 -29.93 12.20 -8.98
N LEU A 228 -29.69 13.20 -9.83
CA LEU A 228 -30.69 13.67 -10.81
C LEU A 228 -30.66 12.88 -12.12
N ASN A 229 -29.69 11.98 -12.32
CA ASN A 229 -29.51 11.19 -13.54
C ASN A 229 -29.89 9.70 -13.38
N GLU A 230 -30.68 9.33 -12.37
CA GLU A 230 -31.19 7.94 -12.18
C GLU A 230 -32.21 7.48 -13.24
N ASP A 231 -32.53 8.29 -14.26
CA ASP A 231 -33.49 7.95 -15.31
C ASP A 231 -32.87 7.32 -16.60
N ALA A 232 -31.61 6.88 -16.57
CA ALA A 232 -31.02 6.15 -17.70
C ALA A 232 -31.23 4.63 -17.59
N PRO A 233 -31.70 3.94 -18.65
CA PRO A 233 -32.01 2.51 -18.59
C PRO A 233 -30.73 1.66 -18.48
N PRO A 234 -30.79 0.47 -17.85
CA PRO A 234 -29.60 -0.34 -17.57
C PRO A 234 -29.06 -1.00 -18.85
N PRO A 235 -27.72 -1.06 -19.04
CA PRO A 235 -27.15 -1.93 -20.06
C PRO A 235 -27.26 -3.40 -19.63
N TYR A 236 -27.71 -4.19 -20.58
CA TYR A 236 -27.94 -5.63 -20.53
C TYR A 236 -26.65 -6.39 -20.21
N TYR A 237 -26.52 -7.06 -19.06
CA TYR A 237 -25.64 -8.24 -18.91
C TYR A 237 -26.15 -9.23 -17.86
N SER A 238 -26.46 -10.41 -18.40
CA SER A 238 -26.70 -11.76 -17.87
C SER A 238 -26.60 -12.00 -16.36
N THR A 239 -27.73 -12.44 -15.83
CA THR A 239 -28.03 -12.91 -14.48
C THR A 239 -27.55 -14.34 -14.22
N TYR A 240 -26.69 -14.55 -13.23
CA TYR A 240 -26.77 -15.68 -12.28
C TYR A 240 -26.18 -15.27 -10.92
N HIS A 241 -26.93 -14.42 -10.22
CA HIS A 241 -26.69 -14.10 -8.81
C HIS A 241 -27.49 -15.05 -7.92
N THR A 242 -26.81 -15.79 -7.05
CA THR A 242 -27.36 -16.07 -5.71
C THR A 242 -26.74 -15.07 -4.75
N GLN A 243 -27.41 -13.94 -4.56
CA GLN A 243 -27.08 -12.97 -3.50
C GLN A 243 -27.33 -13.62 -2.14
N ARG A 244 -26.30 -14.21 -1.52
CA ARG A 244 -26.28 -14.38 -0.07
C ARG A 244 -25.69 -13.11 0.54
N ARG A 245 -26.57 -12.20 0.98
CA ARG A 245 -26.22 -11.10 1.88
C ARG A 245 -25.74 -11.71 3.20
N PHE A 246 -24.42 -11.85 3.36
CA PHE A 246 -23.83 -12.15 4.66
C PHE A 246 -23.67 -10.85 5.43
N SER A 247 -24.58 -10.62 6.38
CA SER A 247 -24.51 -9.55 7.38
C SER A 247 -23.41 -9.89 8.41
N ILE A 248 -22.33 -9.10 8.40
CA ILE A 248 -21.28 -9.12 9.43
C ILE A 248 -21.87 -8.45 10.70
N PRO A 249 -21.66 -9.00 11.91
CA PRO A 249 -22.23 -8.43 13.12
C PRO A 249 -21.40 -7.22 13.59
N VAL A 250 -21.88 -6.03 13.23
CA VAL A 250 -21.45 -4.74 13.80
C VAL A 250 -22.07 -4.65 15.20
N GLN A 251 -21.38 -5.15 16.22
CA GLN A 251 -21.95 -5.23 17.56
C GLN A 251 -21.29 -4.30 18.60
N PHE A 252 -20.26 -3.56 18.21
CA PHE A 252 -19.63 -2.55 19.08
C PHE A 252 -20.22 -1.14 18.91
N TYR A 253 -21.08 -0.90 17.90
CA TYR A 253 -21.54 0.47 17.54
C TYR A 253 -23.00 0.61 17.05
N CYS A 254 -23.92 -0.32 17.35
CA CYS A 254 -25.33 -0.13 16.96
C CYS A 254 -26.20 0.31 18.15
N ASP A 255 -26.58 1.58 18.14
CA ASP A 255 -27.83 2.06 18.74
C ASP A 255 -28.94 1.82 17.70
N GLU A 256 -29.95 1.00 18.02
CA GLU A 256 -31.03 0.59 17.11
C GLU A 256 -31.88 1.79 16.60
N THR A 257 -31.67 2.99 17.16
CA THR A 257 -32.46 4.18 16.87
C THR A 257 -31.94 5.06 15.73
N LYS A 258 -30.72 4.83 15.21
CA LYS A 258 -30.16 5.62 14.10
C LYS A 258 -29.80 4.75 12.89
N LYS A 259 -30.69 4.74 11.89
CA LYS A 259 -30.45 4.19 10.54
C LYS A 259 -29.29 4.93 9.85
N CYS A 260 -28.05 4.53 10.08
CA CYS A 260 -26.90 4.94 9.26
C CYS A 260 -26.53 3.80 8.30
N ASN A 261 -27.24 3.72 7.18
CA ASN A 261 -27.26 2.57 6.26
C ASN A 261 -25.97 2.35 5.40
N SER A 262 -24.80 2.88 5.75
CA SER A 262 -23.58 2.61 4.95
C SER A 262 -22.21 2.78 5.63
N MET A 263 -22.13 3.12 6.93
CA MET A 263 -20.88 3.45 7.64
C MET A 263 -20.27 2.42 8.62
N PRO A 264 -20.88 1.27 8.95
CA PRO A 264 -20.54 0.61 10.22
C PRO A 264 -19.17 -0.09 10.29
N MET A 265 -18.48 -0.32 9.18
CA MET A 265 -17.22 -1.07 9.14
C MET A 265 -15.96 -0.19 9.09
N LEU A 266 -16.05 1.01 8.50
CA LEU A 266 -14.89 1.90 8.36
C LEU A 266 -14.53 2.59 9.68
N TYR A 267 -15.52 2.90 10.52
CA TYR A 267 -15.28 3.56 11.81
C TYR A 267 -14.40 2.70 12.74
N PRO A 268 -14.70 1.41 13.02
CA PRO A 268 -13.83 0.59 13.86
C PRO A 268 -12.42 0.42 13.29
N ILE A 269 -12.27 0.32 11.96
CA ILE A 269 -10.96 0.29 11.29
C ILE A 269 -10.18 1.59 11.55
N ALA A 270 -10.82 2.75 11.40
CA ALA A 270 -10.22 4.05 11.67
C ALA A 270 -9.93 4.29 13.15
N HIS A 271 -10.72 3.70 14.03
CA HIS A 271 -10.55 3.81 15.47
C HIS A 271 -9.38 2.96 15.98
N PHE A 272 -9.33 1.67 15.63
CA PHE A 272 -8.35 0.74 16.18
C PHE A 272 -6.97 0.79 15.48
N ILE A 273 -6.84 1.42 14.30
CA ILE A 273 -5.50 1.70 13.75
C ILE A 273 -4.72 2.65 14.66
N ARG A 274 -5.40 3.61 15.30
CA ARG A 274 -4.79 4.55 16.25
C ARG A 274 -4.21 3.84 17.46
N TYR A 275 -4.87 2.78 17.94
CA TYR A 275 -4.31 1.93 19.00
C TYR A 275 -3.05 1.22 18.51
N ALA A 276 -3.13 0.57 17.35
CA ALA A 276 -2.01 -0.17 16.77
C ALA A 276 -0.78 0.72 16.49
N SER A 277 -0.98 1.96 16.01
CA SER A 277 0.09 2.93 15.77
C SER A 277 0.62 3.55 17.09
N ALA A 278 -0.26 3.84 18.05
CA ALA A 278 0.13 4.37 19.37
C ALA A 278 1.03 3.41 20.17
N ALA A 279 0.87 2.10 19.99
CA ALA A 279 1.68 1.11 20.70
C ALA A 279 3.19 1.23 20.42
N TYR A 280 3.58 1.93 19.35
CA TYR A 280 4.98 2.20 19.00
C TYR A 280 5.69 3.15 19.99
N GLY A 281 4.94 3.95 20.73
CA GLY A 281 5.46 4.88 21.73
C GLY A 281 5.78 6.25 21.17
N GLU A 282 5.92 7.22 22.08
CA GLU A 282 6.04 8.65 21.82
C GLU A 282 7.17 9.00 20.83
N SER A 283 8.36 8.46 21.05
CA SER A 283 9.53 8.85 20.24
C SER A 283 9.38 8.40 18.79
N PHE A 284 8.85 7.19 18.59
CA PHE A 284 8.60 6.66 17.25
C PHE A 284 7.48 7.41 16.54
N MET A 285 6.41 7.71 17.27
CA MET A 285 5.29 8.48 16.74
C MET A 285 5.72 9.89 16.30
N ARG A 286 6.57 10.58 17.07
CA ARG A 286 7.14 11.89 16.69
C ARG A 286 8.00 11.80 15.43
N ILE A 287 8.84 10.78 15.31
CA ILE A 287 9.71 10.59 14.14
C ILE A 287 8.90 10.34 12.87
N LEU A 288 7.84 9.54 12.95
CA LEU A 288 7.00 9.20 11.79
C LEU A 288 5.85 10.20 11.55
N GLY A 289 5.67 11.20 12.40
CA GLY A 289 4.56 12.15 12.31
C GLY A 289 3.19 11.50 12.57
N ILE A 290 3.14 10.47 13.41
CA ILE A 290 1.91 9.79 13.82
C ILE A 290 1.26 10.56 14.96
N GLY A 291 0.09 11.15 14.68
CA GLY A 291 -0.65 11.97 15.65
C GLY A 291 -0.02 13.33 15.93
N ASP A 292 -0.80 14.20 16.55
CA ASP A 292 -0.34 15.52 17.02
C ASP A 292 0.10 15.42 18.48
N ILE A 293 1.32 14.94 18.73
CA ILE A 293 1.82 14.77 20.11
C ILE A 293 2.35 16.12 20.61
N PRO A 294 1.83 16.66 21.74
CA PRO A 294 2.32 17.89 22.33
C PRO A 294 3.83 17.89 22.57
N ALA A 295 4.50 19.01 22.32
CA ALA A 295 5.96 19.13 22.49
C ALA A 295 6.43 18.88 23.93
N THR A 296 5.60 19.27 24.91
CA THR A 296 5.80 18.97 26.33
C THR A 296 4.66 18.09 26.81
N LEU A 297 5.01 16.92 27.35
CA LEU A 297 4.05 16.02 27.98
C LEU A 297 4.08 16.26 29.49
N PRO A 298 2.95 16.10 30.19
CA PRO A 298 2.91 16.09 31.64
C PRO A 298 3.88 15.05 32.24
N ASN A 299 4.44 15.35 33.41
CA ASN A 299 5.41 14.47 34.11
C ASN A 299 4.74 13.53 35.14
N ASP A 300 3.41 13.49 35.20
CA ASP A 300 2.66 12.68 36.16
C ASP A 300 2.59 11.20 35.78
N HIS A 301 2.65 10.86 34.49
CA HIS A 301 2.73 9.47 34.01
C HIS A 301 3.86 9.29 33.00
N HIS A 302 4.12 8.03 32.62
CA HIS A 302 5.13 7.70 31.62
C HIS A 302 4.81 8.40 30.28
N PRO A 303 5.77 9.02 29.56
CA PRO A 303 5.50 9.74 28.31
C PRO A 303 4.73 8.92 27.25
N ASN A 304 5.08 7.64 27.10
CA ASN A 304 4.37 6.71 26.21
C ASN A 304 2.90 6.46 26.61
N HIS A 305 2.49 6.68 27.86
CA HIS A 305 1.08 6.60 28.26
C HIS A 305 0.33 7.84 27.82
N HIS A 306 0.90 9.02 28.00
CA HIS A 306 0.30 10.27 27.53
C HIS A 306 0.16 10.28 26.01
N ALA A 307 1.21 9.89 25.27
CA ALA A 307 1.16 9.80 23.81
C ALA A 307 0.10 8.78 23.36
N PHE A 308 0.03 7.61 24.00
CA PHE A 308 -0.97 6.60 23.69
C PHE A 308 -2.39 7.09 23.97
N ALA A 309 -2.65 7.61 25.16
CA ALA A 309 -3.95 8.11 25.59
C ALA A 309 -4.42 9.27 24.69
N HIS A 310 -3.54 10.24 24.42
CA HIS A 310 -3.82 11.36 23.53
C HIS A 310 -4.18 10.89 22.11
N HIS A 311 -3.37 10.01 21.54
CA HIS A 311 -3.59 9.55 20.18
C HIS A 311 -4.79 8.61 20.06
N THR A 312 -5.14 7.84 21.09
CA THR A 312 -6.34 6.97 21.07
C THR A 312 -7.61 7.65 21.57
N ASN A 313 -7.51 8.91 22.04
CA ASN A 313 -8.61 9.65 22.67
C ASN A 313 -9.20 8.93 23.89
N ASN A 314 -8.33 8.34 24.73
CA ASN A 314 -8.70 7.75 26.04
C ASN A 314 -8.06 8.52 27.18
N SER A 315 -8.51 8.27 28.41
CA SER A 315 -7.79 8.73 29.58
C SER A 315 -6.55 7.87 29.84
N VAL A 316 -5.50 8.48 30.40
CA VAL A 316 -4.33 7.75 30.91
C VAL A 316 -4.73 6.78 32.02
N GLN A 317 -5.76 7.11 32.82
CA GLN A 317 -6.25 6.22 33.88
C GLN A 317 -6.92 4.95 33.34
N ASP A 318 -7.36 4.95 32.08
CA ASP A 318 -8.00 3.79 31.46
C ASP A 318 -6.97 2.76 30.95
N ILE A 319 -5.67 3.06 31.08
CA ILE A 319 -4.57 2.12 30.79
C ILE A 319 -4.39 1.18 31.99
N LEU A 320 -4.92 -0.04 31.88
CA LEU A 320 -4.87 -1.07 32.93
C LEU A 320 -3.50 -1.74 33.06
N LEU A 321 -2.75 -1.83 31.95
CA LEU A 321 -1.43 -2.44 31.88
C LEU A 321 -0.65 -1.90 30.68
N SER A 322 0.66 -1.73 30.84
CA SER A 322 1.59 -1.52 29.73
C SER A 322 2.94 -2.18 30.01
N THR A 323 3.66 -2.57 28.96
CA THR A 323 5.04 -3.06 29.09
C THR A 323 6.03 -1.98 29.54
N TYR A 324 5.74 -0.70 29.28
CA TYR A 324 6.63 0.43 29.61
C TYR A 324 6.74 0.70 31.11
N THR A 325 5.69 0.37 31.87
CA THR A 325 5.65 0.56 33.33
C THR A 325 5.81 -0.75 34.11
N ASP A 326 5.70 -1.90 33.44
CA ASP A 326 5.86 -3.23 34.04
C ASP A 326 6.59 -4.17 33.06
N PRO A 327 7.92 -4.04 32.94
CA PRO A 327 8.71 -4.94 32.11
C PRO A 327 8.61 -6.37 32.68
N SER A 328 8.06 -7.29 31.88
CA SER A 328 7.87 -8.69 32.30
C SER A 328 9.23 -9.37 32.54
N PRO A 329 9.59 -9.78 33.78
CA PRO A 329 10.92 -10.32 34.08
C PRO A 329 11.14 -11.77 33.61
N PHE A 330 10.13 -12.41 33.01
CA PHE A 330 10.12 -13.86 32.69
C PHE A 330 10.32 -14.22 31.21
N LEU A 331 10.43 -13.24 30.31
CA LEU A 331 10.81 -13.51 28.93
C LEU A 331 12.33 -13.26 28.83
N LYS A 332 13.12 -14.31 29.05
CA LYS A 332 14.57 -14.38 28.78
C LYS A 332 14.82 -15.30 27.58
N ASN A 333 14.14 -15.05 26.47
CA ASN A 333 14.42 -15.76 25.23
C ASN A 333 14.73 -14.68 24.18
N PRO A 334 15.97 -14.54 23.69
CA PRO A 334 16.41 -13.38 22.93
C PRO A 334 15.62 -13.13 21.63
N ALA A 335 14.92 -14.13 21.09
CA ALA A 335 14.05 -14.01 19.91
C ALA A 335 12.57 -13.64 20.23
N LEU A 336 12.18 -13.62 21.51
CA LEU A 336 10.80 -13.36 21.98
C LEU A 336 10.76 -12.30 23.10
N ASN A 337 11.87 -11.60 23.33
CA ASN A 337 11.98 -10.60 24.39
C ASN A 337 11.06 -9.41 24.09
N ALA A 338 9.95 -9.37 24.84
CA ALA A 338 9.05 -8.23 25.03
C ALA A 338 8.24 -7.81 23.79
N LEU A 339 7.24 -8.63 23.41
CA LEU A 339 6.08 -8.09 22.68
C LEU A 339 5.46 -6.98 23.55
N VAL A 340 5.72 -5.73 23.16
CA VAL A 340 5.18 -4.56 23.85
C VAL A 340 3.67 -4.56 23.66
N HIS A 341 2.94 -4.37 24.75
CA HIS A 341 1.49 -4.40 24.74
C HIS A 341 0.88 -3.39 25.71
N TYR A 342 -0.36 -3.03 25.42
CA TYR A 342 -1.23 -2.23 26.28
C TYR A 342 -2.54 -2.98 26.51
N VAL A 343 -3.04 -2.96 27.75
CA VAL A 343 -4.42 -3.32 28.07
C VAL A 343 -5.12 -2.04 28.49
N THR A 344 -6.17 -1.66 27.78
CA THR A 344 -6.88 -0.39 28.00
C THR A 344 -8.39 -0.61 28.02
N VAL A 345 -9.11 0.30 28.65
CA VAL A 345 -10.58 0.37 28.58
C VAL A 345 -10.96 1.44 27.56
N ASP A 346 -11.77 1.07 26.59
CA ASP A 346 -12.36 2.00 25.64
C ASP A 346 -13.85 2.11 25.94
N HIS A 347 -14.23 3.23 26.57
CA HIS A 347 -15.60 3.52 26.93
C HIS A 347 -16.48 3.86 25.71
N THR A 348 -15.89 4.39 24.63
CA THR A 348 -16.61 4.75 23.41
C THR A 348 -17.03 3.49 22.65
N ALA A 349 -16.11 2.52 22.51
CA ALA A 349 -16.39 1.24 21.88
C ALA A 349 -17.03 0.21 22.83
N LYS A 350 -17.17 0.52 24.12
CA LYS A 350 -17.55 -0.41 25.19
C LYS A 350 -16.74 -1.71 25.10
N ALA A 351 -15.42 -1.59 25.12
CA ALA A 351 -14.52 -2.72 24.97
C ALA A 351 -13.30 -2.64 25.89
N ILE A 352 -12.83 -3.80 26.34
CA ILE A 352 -11.46 -3.95 26.83
C ILE A 352 -10.58 -4.19 25.61
N VAL A 353 -9.54 -3.39 25.44
CA VAL A 353 -8.68 -3.41 24.24
C VAL A 353 -7.28 -3.88 24.61
N LEU A 354 -6.88 -5.02 24.05
CA LEU A 354 -5.48 -5.48 24.05
C LEU A 354 -4.81 -5.02 22.76
N THR A 355 -3.79 -4.18 22.89
CA THR A 355 -3.00 -3.72 21.75
C THR A 355 -1.62 -4.36 21.80
N CYS A 356 -1.22 -5.02 20.71
CA CYS A 356 0.10 -5.62 20.55
C CYS A 356 0.91 -4.81 19.54
N ARG A 357 2.11 -4.35 19.93
CA ARG A 357 3.03 -3.62 19.07
C ARG A 357 3.71 -4.56 18.08
N GLY A 358 4.00 -4.05 16.88
CA GLY A 358 4.97 -4.66 15.98
C GLY A 358 6.42 -4.38 16.36
N THR A 359 7.33 -4.77 15.48
CA THR A 359 8.77 -4.45 15.57
C THR A 359 9.03 -2.98 15.18
N LEU A 360 10.06 -2.34 15.73
CA LEU A 360 10.33 -0.90 15.52
C LEU A 360 10.87 -0.59 14.12
N GLY A 361 11.53 -1.55 13.49
CA GLY A 361 12.07 -1.41 12.15
C GLY A 361 11.81 -2.64 11.30
N LEU A 362 12.02 -2.47 10.00
CA LEU A 362 11.96 -3.57 9.05
C LEU A 362 13.11 -4.57 9.27
N SER A 363 14.29 -4.10 9.68
CA SER A 363 15.39 -4.97 10.11
C SER A 363 14.95 -5.86 11.28
N ASP A 364 14.29 -5.26 12.27
CA ASP A 364 13.80 -5.97 13.46
C ASP A 364 12.68 -6.95 13.10
N LEU A 365 11.79 -6.56 12.18
CA LEU A 365 10.74 -7.45 11.64
C LEU A 365 11.37 -8.72 11.07
N LEU A 366 12.39 -8.55 10.23
CA LEU A 366 13.01 -9.66 9.50
C LEU A 366 14.00 -10.45 10.38
N THR A 367 14.56 -9.87 11.46
CA THR A 367 15.33 -10.62 12.47
C THR A 367 14.44 -11.44 13.40
N ASP A 368 13.26 -10.91 13.75
CA ASP A 368 12.34 -11.52 14.71
C ASP A 368 11.40 -12.56 14.06
N LEU A 369 11.27 -12.52 12.73
CA LEU A 369 10.55 -13.52 11.94
C LEU A 369 11.34 -14.84 11.88
N SER A 370 11.03 -15.76 12.80
CA SER A 370 11.32 -17.17 12.60
C SER A 370 10.32 -17.75 11.60
N PHE A 371 10.74 -18.05 10.37
CA PHE A 371 9.85 -18.60 9.33
C PHE A 371 9.50 -20.07 9.56
N ASP A 372 9.25 -20.52 10.79
CA ASP A 372 8.81 -21.88 11.06
C ASP A 372 7.29 -21.96 11.10
N TYR A 373 6.75 -23.08 10.66
CA TYR A 373 5.34 -23.41 10.83
C TYR A 373 5.15 -24.41 11.97
N SER A 374 4.03 -24.31 12.66
CA SER A 374 3.65 -25.24 13.71
C SER A 374 2.16 -25.55 13.64
N GLU A 375 1.81 -26.77 14.01
CA GLU A 375 0.41 -27.15 14.19
C GLU A 375 -0.25 -26.28 15.26
N PHE A 376 -1.48 -25.86 14.98
CA PHE A 376 -2.32 -25.07 15.84
C PHE A 376 -3.69 -25.73 15.97
N THR A 377 -3.94 -26.29 17.16
CA THR A 377 -5.25 -26.83 17.54
C THR A 377 -6.13 -25.71 18.08
N VAL A 378 -7.27 -25.47 17.43
CA VAL A 378 -8.27 -24.49 17.86
C VAL A 378 -9.03 -25.04 19.07
N PRO A 379 -8.93 -24.43 20.27
CA PRO A 379 -9.51 -25.02 21.49
C PRO A 379 -11.03 -25.25 21.42
N ALA A 380 -11.75 -24.35 20.73
CA ALA A 380 -13.21 -24.42 20.66
C ALA A 380 -13.75 -25.57 19.79
N THR A 381 -12.93 -26.15 18.90
CA THR A 381 -13.39 -27.14 17.91
C THR A 381 -12.47 -28.34 17.74
N ASP A 382 -11.32 -28.37 18.44
CA ASP A 382 -10.25 -29.37 18.31
C ASP A 382 -9.73 -29.57 16.87
N GLN A 383 -10.02 -28.63 15.97
CA GLN A 383 -9.52 -28.65 14.60
C GLN A 383 -8.05 -28.22 14.57
N VAL A 384 -7.24 -28.96 13.82
CA VAL A 384 -5.81 -28.69 13.66
C VAL A 384 -5.57 -27.97 12.34
N PHE A 385 -4.85 -26.86 12.41
CA PHE A 385 -4.39 -26.09 11.26
C PHE A 385 -2.90 -25.81 11.39
N MET A 386 -2.31 -25.11 10.42
CA MET A 386 -0.95 -24.60 10.52
C MET A 386 -0.95 -23.10 10.79
N ALA A 387 -0.01 -22.65 11.60
CA ALA A 387 0.23 -21.25 11.88
C ALA A 387 1.73 -20.97 12.02
N HIS A 388 2.09 -19.69 11.94
CA HIS A 388 3.45 -19.23 12.17
C HIS A 388 3.90 -19.53 13.61
N SER A 389 4.98 -20.29 13.78
CA SER A 389 5.45 -20.86 15.05
C SER A 389 5.81 -19.80 16.09
N GLY A 390 6.62 -18.80 15.72
CA GLY A 390 7.00 -17.71 16.63
C GLY A 390 5.79 -16.93 17.17
N MET A 391 4.88 -16.53 16.27
CA MET A 391 3.66 -15.79 16.64
C MET A 391 2.68 -16.63 17.45
N LEU A 392 2.54 -17.93 17.13
CA LEU A 392 1.71 -18.85 17.89
C LEU A 392 2.25 -19.02 19.32
N LYS A 393 3.55 -19.22 19.48
CA LYS A 393 4.18 -19.29 20.81
C LYS A 393 3.95 -18.01 21.61
N ALA A 394 4.10 -16.84 20.98
CA ALA A 394 3.81 -15.56 21.62
C ALA A 394 2.35 -15.44 22.06
N ALA A 395 1.40 -15.83 21.19
CA ALA A 395 -0.03 -15.84 21.51
C ALA A 395 -0.33 -16.81 22.67
N GLN A 396 0.20 -18.03 22.65
CA GLN A 396 0.04 -19.02 23.72
C GLN A 396 0.61 -18.53 25.05
N LEU A 397 1.73 -17.78 25.04
CA LEU A 397 2.29 -17.17 26.24
C LEU A 397 1.37 -16.10 26.84
N LEU A 398 0.76 -15.25 26.00
CA LEU A 398 -0.22 -14.25 26.43
C LEU A 398 -1.53 -14.89 26.91
N ALA A 399 -1.91 -16.05 26.35
CA ALA A 399 -3.10 -16.80 26.74
C ALA A 399 -2.99 -17.48 28.10
N LYS A 400 -1.79 -17.57 28.71
CA LYS A 400 -1.59 -18.21 30.03
C LYS A 400 -2.38 -17.46 31.10
N GLN A 401 -3.29 -18.16 31.77
CA GLN A 401 -4.18 -17.56 32.79
C GLN A 401 -3.45 -16.93 33.99
N LYS A 402 -2.24 -17.42 34.30
CA LYS A 402 -1.36 -16.86 35.35
C LYS A 402 -0.61 -15.59 34.91
N GLY A 403 -0.64 -15.26 33.62
CA GLY A 403 0.05 -14.10 33.06
C GLY A 403 -0.66 -12.79 33.42
N LYS A 404 0.13 -11.72 33.60
CA LYS A 404 -0.39 -10.39 33.97
C LYS A 404 -1.39 -9.85 32.95
N VAL A 405 -1.11 -10.02 31.66
CA VAL A 405 -2.00 -9.59 30.56
C VAL A 405 -3.38 -10.23 30.70
N PHE A 406 -3.41 -11.56 30.80
CA PHE A 406 -4.66 -12.30 30.98
C PHE A 406 -5.42 -11.85 32.23
N GLN A 407 -4.73 -11.71 33.37
CA GLN A 407 -5.36 -11.29 34.62
C GLN A 407 -5.96 -9.89 34.52
N LYS A 408 -5.28 -8.94 33.86
CA LYS A 408 -5.75 -7.57 33.68
C LYS A 408 -6.94 -7.49 32.72
N ILE A 409 -6.93 -8.26 31.63
CA ILE A 409 -8.08 -8.38 30.74
C ILE A 409 -9.27 -8.97 31.49
N ARG A 410 -9.08 -10.08 32.20
CA ARG A 410 -10.14 -10.71 33.01
C ARG A 410 -10.70 -9.74 34.07
N GLN A 411 -9.83 -8.99 34.74
CA GLN A 411 -10.23 -7.97 35.71
C GLN A 411 -11.08 -6.88 35.04
N GLY A 412 -10.62 -6.31 33.91
CA GLY A 412 -11.37 -5.30 33.16
C GLY A 412 -12.74 -5.81 32.70
N MET A 413 -12.80 -7.03 32.15
CA MET A 413 -14.06 -7.65 31.73
C MET A 413 -15.01 -7.96 32.89
N THR A 414 -14.48 -8.19 34.10
CA THR A 414 -15.30 -8.37 35.30
C THR A 414 -15.83 -7.03 35.83
N MET A 415 -15.00 -5.99 35.76
CA MET A 415 -15.36 -4.63 36.17
C MET A 415 -16.40 -4.00 35.22
N TYR A 416 -16.34 -4.35 33.94
CA TYR A 416 -17.26 -3.86 32.92
C TYR A 416 -18.03 -5.03 32.27
N PRO A 417 -19.07 -5.56 32.93
CA PRO A 417 -19.81 -6.73 32.46
C PRO A 417 -20.52 -6.53 31.13
N ASP A 418 -20.73 -5.29 30.67
CA ASP A 418 -21.36 -4.98 29.39
C ASP A 418 -20.35 -4.75 28.25
N TYR A 419 -19.04 -4.82 28.53
CA TYR A 419 -18.01 -4.53 27.54
C TYR A 419 -17.52 -5.79 26.82
N GLY A 420 -17.24 -5.68 25.52
CA GLY A 420 -16.61 -6.77 24.75
C GLY A 420 -15.09 -6.77 24.89
N LEU A 421 -14.43 -7.60 24.08
CA LEU A 421 -12.99 -7.71 24.01
C LEU A 421 -12.53 -7.42 22.58
N VAL A 422 -11.65 -6.43 22.41
CA VAL A 422 -11.02 -6.13 21.13
C VAL A 422 -9.53 -6.37 21.24
N LEU A 423 -8.98 -7.06 20.25
CA LEU A 423 -7.55 -7.19 20.06
C LEU A 423 -7.15 -6.38 18.83
N CYS A 424 -6.01 -5.71 18.87
CA CYS A 424 -5.49 -5.04 17.69
C CYS A 424 -3.97 -4.97 17.67
N GLY A 425 -3.41 -4.79 16.48
CA GLY A 425 -1.99 -4.63 16.31
C GLY A 425 -1.60 -4.44 14.85
N HIS A 426 -0.40 -3.89 14.66
CA HIS A 426 0.22 -3.71 13.36
C HIS A 426 1.37 -4.70 13.17
N SER A 427 1.61 -5.15 11.93
CA SER A 427 2.73 -6.04 11.58
C SER A 427 2.74 -7.31 12.44
N LEU A 428 3.87 -7.69 13.04
CA LEU A 428 4.01 -8.79 13.99
C LEU A 428 2.93 -8.77 15.10
N GLY A 429 2.61 -7.58 15.63
CA GLY A 429 1.62 -7.42 16.68
C GLY A 429 0.21 -7.81 16.24
N GLY A 430 -0.16 -7.50 14.98
CA GLY A 430 -1.42 -7.92 14.38
C GLY A 430 -1.51 -9.44 14.21
N GLY A 431 -0.39 -10.06 13.83
CA GLY A 431 -0.26 -11.52 13.72
C GLY A 431 -0.49 -12.22 15.06
N VAL A 432 0.22 -11.81 16.12
CA VAL A 432 0.05 -12.37 17.46
C VAL A 432 -1.36 -12.13 18.01
N ALA A 433 -1.89 -10.91 17.85
CA ALA A 433 -3.24 -10.56 18.27
C ALA A 433 -4.30 -11.46 17.59
N SER A 434 -4.14 -11.75 16.30
CA SER A 434 -5.07 -12.62 15.56
C SER A 434 -5.11 -14.06 16.10
N LEU A 435 -3.96 -14.69 16.32
CA LEU A 435 -3.88 -16.06 16.87
C LEU A 435 -4.38 -16.12 18.32
N LEU A 436 -4.07 -15.09 19.12
CA LEU A 436 -4.57 -14.97 20.49
C LEU A 436 -6.09 -14.86 20.54
N THR A 437 -6.67 -14.13 19.58
CA THR A 437 -8.12 -14.03 19.44
C THR A 437 -8.75 -15.39 19.15
N VAL A 438 -8.14 -16.20 18.28
CA VAL A 438 -8.60 -17.57 18.01
C VAL A 438 -8.58 -18.42 19.29
N LEU A 439 -7.49 -18.38 20.07
CA LEU A 439 -7.35 -19.12 21.34
C LEU A 439 -8.44 -18.78 22.36
N TRP A 440 -8.91 -17.54 22.39
CA TRP A 440 -9.92 -17.08 23.36
C TRP A 440 -11.35 -17.12 22.84
N SER A 441 -11.55 -17.34 21.55
CA SER A 441 -12.87 -17.28 20.92
C SER A 441 -13.53 -18.66 20.78
N GLN A 442 -14.84 -18.64 20.64
CA GLN A 442 -15.65 -19.74 20.16
C GLN A 442 -16.71 -19.18 19.21
N LYS A 443 -17.05 -19.94 18.16
CA LYS A 443 -18.11 -19.57 17.22
C LYS A 443 -19.48 -19.97 17.77
N ARG A 444 -20.40 -19.01 17.90
CA ARG A 444 -21.80 -19.22 18.29
C ARG A 444 -22.71 -18.66 17.19
N GLY A 445 -23.19 -19.54 16.32
CA GLY A 445 -23.93 -19.15 15.12
C GLY A 445 -23.07 -18.31 14.16
N ALA A 446 -23.53 -17.12 13.82
CA ALA A 446 -22.81 -16.18 12.95
C ALA A 446 -21.79 -15.28 13.68
N LYS A 447 -21.68 -15.39 15.01
CA LYS A 447 -20.88 -14.49 15.86
C LYS A 447 -19.77 -15.24 16.59
N PHE A 448 -18.69 -14.55 16.88
CA PHE A 448 -17.65 -15.03 17.78
C PHE A 448 -17.82 -14.40 19.15
N THR A 449 -17.64 -15.24 20.17
CA THR A 449 -17.68 -14.81 21.56
C THR A 449 -16.53 -15.42 22.34
N THR A 450 -16.22 -14.90 23.52
CA THR A 450 -15.23 -15.51 24.41
C THR A 450 -15.66 -16.93 24.80
N SER A 451 -14.71 -17.87 24.72
CA SER A 451 -14.87 -19.27 25.06
C SER A 451 -14.87 -19.46 26.57
N SER A 452 -15.71 -20.37 27.08
CA SER A 452 -15.65 -20.79 28.49
C SER A 452 -14.32 -21.47 28.84
N GLN A 453 -13.69 -22.13 27.87
CA GLN A 453 -12.39 -22.79 28.05
C GLN A 453 -11.22 -21.80 28.16
N SER A 454 -11.41 -20.55 27.69
CA SER A 454 -10.36 -19.52 27.76
C SER A 454 -10.04 -19.11 29.20
N GLY A 455 -10.99 -19.24 30.12
CA GLY A 455 -10.93 -18.71 31.49
C GLY A 455 -11.26 -17.22 31.60
N LEU A 456 -11.59 -16.55 30.48
CA LEU A 456 -12.20 -15.22 30.47
C LEU A 456 -13.72 -15.33 30.70
N PRO A 457 -14.41 -14.24 31.11
CA PRO A 457 -15.86 -14.23 31.20
C PRO A 457 -16.47 -14.70 29.86
N PRO A 458 -17.30 -15.77 29.84
CA PRO A 458 -17.74 -16.40 28.60
C PRO A 458 -18.86 -15.62 27.91
N GLY A 459 -19.02 -15.82 26.60
CA GLY A 459 -20.14 -15.27 25.83
C GLY A 459 -20.05 -13.78 25.53
N ARG A 460 -18.89 -13.16 25.76
CA ARG A 460 -18.63 -11.75 25.47
C ARG A 460 -18.22 -11.57 24.02
N SER A 461 -18.66 -10.50 23.36
CA SER A 461 -18.23 -10.20 21.97
C SER A 461 -16.69 -10.12 21.92
N ILE A 462 -16.08 -10.75 20.92
CA ILE A 462 -14.63 -10.74 20.71
C ILE A 462 -14.30 -10.49 19.24
N HIS A 463 -13.35 -9.58 18.96
CA HIS A 463 -12.94 -9.25 17.59
C HIS A 463 -11.48 -8.82 17.53
N CYS A 464 -10.81 -9.04 16.38
CA CYS A 464 -9.45 -8.58 16.13
C CYS A 464 -9.34 -7.64 14.93
N TYR A 465 -8.60 -6.54 15.08
CA TYR A 465 -8.19 -5.65 13.99
C TYR A 465 -6.68 -5.73 13.76
N ALA A 466 -6.28 -6.39 12.68
CA ALA A 466 -4.89 -6.56 12.30
C ALA A 466 -4.54 -5.66 11.10
N TYR A 467 -3.44 -4.93 11.18
CA TYR A 467 -2.98 -4.00 10.14
C TYR A 467 -1.63 -4.46 9.60
N GLY A 468 -1.55 -4.75 8.30
CA GLY A 468 -0.36 -5.29 7.66
C GLY A 468 0.27 -6.52 8.34
N PRO A 469 -0.50 -7.47 8.92
CA PRO A 469 0.13 -8.66 9.52
C PRO A 469 0.83 -9.48 8.42
N PRO A 470 1.93 -10.18 8.73
CA PRO A 470 2.54 -11.12 7.79
C PRO A 470 1.66 -12.35 7.52
N GLY A 471 2.14 -13.27 6.68
CA GLY A 471 1.48 -14.58 6.51
C GLY A 471 1.51 -15.36 7.83
N VAL A 472 0.36 -15.44 8.52
CA VAL A 472 0.29 -15.99 9.89
C VAL A 472 -0.40 -17.36 9.94
N MET A 473 -1.39 -17.58 9.07
CA MET A 473 -2.31 -18.72 9.16
C MET A 473 -2.33 -19.51 7.87
N SER A 474 -2.55 -20.83 7.95
CA SER A 474 -2.89 -21.60 6.76
C SER A 474 -4.16 -21.05 6.11
N LEU A 475 -4.37 -21.32 4.82
CA LEU A 475 -5.56 -20.81 4.12
C LEU A 475 -6.86 -21.25 4.81
N GLY A 476 -6.92 -22.49 5.29
CA GLY A 476 -8.07 -23.02 6.04
C GLY A 476 -8.32 -22.28 7.35
N LEU A 477 -7.27 -21.95 8.10
CA LEU A 477 -7.40 -21.18 9.34
C LEU A 477 -7.76 -19.71 9.09
N SER A 478 -7.24 -19.11 8.01
CA SER A 478 -7.64 -17.77 7.59
C SER A 478 -9.14 -17.72 7.26
N HIS A 479 -9.66 -18.74 6.55
CA HIS A 479 -11.10 -18.88 6.30
C HIS A 479 -11.92 -19.11 7.58
N TYR A 480 -11.44 -19.93 8.52
CA TYR A 480 -12.08 -20.11 9.82
C TYR A 480 -12.26 -18.78 10.56
N CYS A 481 -11.28 -17.90 10.47
CA CYS A 481 -11.26 -16.59 11.13
C CYS A 481 -12.11 -15.50 10.44
N GLN A 482 -12.80 -15.80 9.33
CA GLN A 482 -13.69 -14.84 8.69
C GLN A 482 -14.82 -14.42 9.65
N GLY A 483 -14.96 -13.10 9.85
CA GLY A 483 -15.88 -12.53 10.85
C GLY A 483 -15.34 -12.46 12.28
N LEU A 484 -14.18 -13.06 12.58
CA LEU A 484 -13.46 -12.90 13.86
C LEU A 484 -12.32 -11.88 13.75
N VAL A 485 -11.58 -11.92 12.64
CA VAL A 485 -10.42 -11.07 12.39
C VAL A 485 -10.70 -10.22 11.15
N THR A 486 -10.53 -8.91 11.30
CA THR A 486 -10.47 -7.95 10.20
C THR A 486 -9.01 -7.59 9.96
N THR A 487 -8.53 -7.93 8.77
CA THR A 487 -7.19 -7.57 8.34
C THR A 487 -7.26 -6.45 7.32
N VAL A 488 -6.44 -5.41 7.49
CA VAL A 488 -6.31 -4.32 6.54
C VAL A 488 -4.89 -4.35 5.98
N VAL A 489 -4.77 -4.28 4.66
CA VAL A 489 -3.49 -4.21 3.94
C VAL A 489 -3.48 -2.96 3.05
N HIS A 490 -2.46 -2.14 3.19
CA HIS A 490 -2.30 -0.89 2.45
C HIS A 490 -1.40 -1.08 1.23
N GLY A 491 -1.86 -0.60 0.08
CA GLY A 491 -1.12 -0.57 -1.18
C GLY A 491 -0.49 -1.90 -1.56
N TYR A 492 0.83 -1.86 -1.72
CA TYR A 492 1.67 -3.00 -2.08
C TYR A 492 2.47 -3.52 -0.88
N ASP A 493 1.97 -3.32 0.35
CA ASP A 493 2.61 -3.83 1.57
C ASP A 493 3.01 -5.30 1.40
N PHE A 494 4.33 -5.51 1.35
CA PHE A 494 4.92 -6.82 1.08
C PHE A 494 4.89 -7.74 2.29
N VAL A 495 4.79 -7.19 3.50
CA VAL A 495 4.88 -7.96 4.74
C VAL A 495 3.77 -8.99 4.78
N SER A 496 2.57 -8.61 4.34
CA SER A 496 1.41 -9.51 4.27
C SER A 496 1.55 -10.69 3.30
N SER A 497 2.53 -10.67 2.40
CA SER A 497 2.89 -11.82 1.56
C SER A 497 4.05 -12.65 2.13
N LEU A 498 4.74 -12.20 3.18
CA LEU A 498 5.90 -12.90 3.72
C LEU A 498 5.49 -14.17 4.49
N SER A 499 6.05 -15.31 4.06
CA SER A 499 5.98 -16.60 4.74
C SER A 499 7.16 -17.48 4.31
N LEU A 500 7.42 -18.59 5.02
CA LEU A 500 8.46 -19.56 4.64
C LEU A 500 8.28 -20.10 3.22
N GLY A 501 7.04 -20.40 2.84
CA GLY A 501 6.73 -20.94 1.52
C GLY A 501 7.18 -20.02 0.39
N LEU A 502 6.94 -18.72 0.53
CA LEU A 502 7.39 -17.73 -0.44
C LEU A 502 8.93 -17.68 -0.55
N LEU A 503 9.63 -17.84 0.58
CA LEU A 503 11.08 -17.90 0.61
C LEU A 503 11.62 -19.15 -0.10
N GLN A 504 10.99 -20.31 0.16
CA GLN A 504 11.30 -21.56 -0.52
C GLN A 504 10.98 -21.50 -2.03
N ASP A 505 9.93 -20.79 -2.41
CA ASP A 505 9.60 -20.57 -3.83
C ASP A 505 10.67 -19.76 -4.55
N PHE A 506 11.17 -18.67 -3.95
CA PHE A 506 12.24 -17.91 -4.58
C PHE A 506 13.53 -18.71 -4.71
N LYS A 507 13.78 -19.67 -3.81
CA LYS A 507 14.84 -20.66 -3.98
C LYS A 507 14.58 -21.60 -5.13
N ASN A 508 13.35 -22.11 -5.29
CA ASN A 508 13.00 -22.98 -6.42
C ASN A 508 13.22 -22.24 -7.75
N VAL A 509 12.75 -20.99 -7.84
CA VAL A 509 12.96 -20.11 -9.00
C VAL A 509 14.45 -19.88 -9.24
N ALA A 510 15.24 -19.63 -8.20
CA ALA A 510 16.69 -19.44 -8.33
C ALA A 510 17.43 -20.70 -8.77
N ARG A 511 17.01 -21.87 -8.31
CA ARG A 511 17.57 -23.15 -8.75
C ARG A 511 17.32 -23.35 -10.25
N ASN A 512 16.09 -23.13 -10.70
CA ASN A 512 15.69 -23.37 -12.08
C ASN A 512 16.38 -22.37 -13.04
N LEU A 513 16.42 -21.09 -12.67
CA LEU A 513 17.15 -20.07 -13.44
C LEU A 513 18.67 -20.26 -13.47
N HIS A 514 19.23 -20.97 -12.48
CA HIS A 514 20.65 -21.31 -12.51
C HIS A 514 20.95 -22.51 -13.41
N ALA A 515 20.02 -23.47 -13.49
CA ALA A 515 20.15 -24.63 -14.35
C ALA A 515 20.06 -24.25 -15.85
N GLU A 516 19.31 -23.20 -16.18
CA GLU A 516 19.19 -22.68 -17.54
C GLU A 516 20.15 -21.50 -17.77
N GLU A 517 21.31 -21.76 -18.37
CA GLU A 517 22.28 -20.72 -18.70
C GLU A 517 21.66 -19.64 -19.61
N ASN A 518 21.93 -18.36 -19.29
CA ASN A 518 21.54 -17.16 -20.05
C ASN A 518 20.06 -16.71 -19.98
N VAL A 519 19.15 -17.46 -19.36
CA VAL A 519 17.72 -17.06 -19.31
C VAL A 519 17.51 -15.77 -18.54
N THR A 520 18.24 -15.56 -17.45
CA THR A 520 18.16 -14.31 -16.68
C THR A 520 18.63 -13.11 -17.51
N GLU A 521 19.76 -13.27 -18.20
CA GLU A 521 20.36 -12.26 -19.06
C GLU A 521 19.44 -11.95 -20.25
N GLU A 522 18.79 -12.97 -20.83
CA GLU A 522 17.79 -12.81 -21.89
C GLU A 522 16.54 -12.05 -21.41
N ILE A 523 15.99 -12.40 -20.24
CA ILE A 523 14.85 -11.69 -19.63
C ILE A 523 15.19 -10.21 -19.46
N ILE A 524 16.34 -9.92 -18.83
CA ILE A 524 16.76 -8.54 -18.56
C ILE A 524 16.98 -7.79 -19.89
N SER A 525 17.67 -8.40 -20.85
CA SER A 525 17.95 -7.80 -22.16
C SER A 525 16.66 -7.45 -22.91
N ARG A 526 15.72 -8.41 -23.02
CA ARG A 526 14.42 -8.20 -23.68
C ARG A 526 13.60 -7.12 -22.98
N VAL A 527 13.56 -7.10 -21.64
CA VAL A 527 12.82 -6.06 -20.92
C VAL A 527 13.47 -4.68 -21.09
N MET A 528 14.80 -4.59 -21.08
CA MET A 528 15.51 -3.34 -21.38
C MET A 528 15.22 -2.86 -22.82
N GLN A 529 15.18 -3.78 -23.79
CA GLN A 529 14.79 -3.48 -25.17
C GLN A 529 13.33 -3.01 -25.26
N ARG A 530 12.40 -3.68 -24.58
CA ARG A 530 10.99 -3.28 -24.50
C ARG A 530 10.82 -1.89 -23.89
N MET A 531 11.56 -1.60 -22.81
CA MET A 531 11.55 -0.28 -22.17
C MET A 531 12.08 0.81 -23.11
N LYS A 532 13.04 0.48 -23.98
CA LYS A 532 13.55 1.38 -25.04
C LYS A 532 12.53 1.56 -26.18
N LYS A 533 11.95 0.47 -26.70
CA LYS A 533 10.93 0.46 -27.76
C LYS A 533 9.61 1.14 -27.37
N ARG A 534 9.29 1.20 -26.08
CA ARG A 534 8.08 1.87 -25.58
C ARG A 534 8.02 3.38 -25.91
N GLN A 535 9.11 3.95 -26.42
CA GLN A 535 9.18 5.31 -26.98
C GLN A 535 8.63 5.41 -28.43
N GLU A 536 8.36 4.29 -29.11
CA GLU A 536 8.00 4.23 -30.54
C GLU A 536 6.59 3.67 -30.82
N GLU A 537 5.74 3.53 -29.78
CA GLU A 537 4.32 3.09 -29.88
C GLU A 537 4.02 1.74 -30.59
N GLU A 538 5.01 0.89 -30.85
CA GLU A 538 4.74 -0.49 -31.29
C GLU A 538 4.55 -1.43 -30.10
N GLN A 539 3.36 -2.03 -30.01
CA GLN A 539 3.03 -3.10 -29.08
C GLN A 539 3.26 -4.44 -29.78
N ASP A 540 4.35 -5.12 -29.42
CA ASP A 540 4.70 -6.44 -29.94
C ASP A 540 3.96 -7.52 -29.13
N ASP A 541 2.85 -8.02 -29.67
CA ASP A 541 1.99 -9.03 -29.01
C ASP A 541 2.75 -10.34 -28.74
N ASP A 542 3.71 -10.72 -29.60
CA ASP A 542 4.53 -11.91 -29.43
C ASP A 542 5.50 -11.75 -28.26
N GLU A 543 6.09 -10.57 -28.09
CA GLU A 543 6.98 -10.25 -26.97
C GLU A 543 6.19 -10.24 -25.63
N ASP A 544 5.01 -9.62 -25.61
CA ASP A 544 4.13 -9.63 -24.44
C ASP A 544 3.62 -11.05 -24.11
N GLN A 545 3.43 -11.92 -25.11
CA GLN A 545 3.10 -13.34 -24.91
C GLN A 545 4.29 -14.12 -24.33
N TRP A 546 5.51 -13.85 -24.79
CA TRP A 546 6.73 -14.46 -24.25
C TRP A 546 6.94 -14.10 -22.78
N PHE A 547 6.86 -12.82 -22.40
CA PHE A 547 6.97 -12.40 -20.99
C PHE A 547 5.91 -13.06 -20.11
N TRP A 548 4.69 -13.20 -20.64
CA TRP A 548 3.59 -13.84 -19.92
C TRP A 548 3.78 -15.34 -19.75
N ALA A 549 4.30 -16.04 -20.76
CA ALA A 549 4.65 -17.45 -20.66
C ALA A 549 5.77 -17.65 -19.62
N MET A 550 6.82 -16.81 -19.66
CA MET A 550 7.96 -16.90 -18.76
C MET A 550 7.55 -16.73 -17.28
N ILE A 551 6.77 -15.69 -16.97
CA ILE A 551 6.31 -15.50 -15.58
C ILE A 551 5.35 -16.61 -15.11
N LYS A 552 4.59 -17.22 -16.02
CA LYS A 552 3.75 -18.38 -15.70
C LYS A 552 4.59 -19.60 -15.35
N THR A 553 5.66 -19.87 -16.10
CA THR A 553 6.60 -20.94 -15.79
C THR A 553 7.20 -20.74 -14.40
N MET A 554 7.70 -19.53 -14.10
CA MET A 554 8.22 -19.22 -12.76
C MET A 554 7.17 -19.44 -11.66
N ARG A 555 5.92 -18.99 -11.88
CA ARG A 555 4.82 -19.20 -10.93
C ARG A 555 4.44 -20.66 -10.75
N ALA A 556 4.59 -21.50 -11.77
CA ALA A 556 4.33 -22.93 -11.65
C ALA A 556 5.30 -23.61 -10.68
N ASP A 557 6.52 -23.07 -10.54
CA ASP A 557 7.53 -23.52 -9.59
C ASP A 557 7.32 -22.96 -8.16
N MET A 558 6.42 -21.98 -8.00
CA MET A 558 6.08 -21.35 -6.72
C MET A 558 5.01 -22.12 -5.95
N ASN A 559 5.26 -23.40 -5.69
CA ASN A 559 4.28 -24.34 -5.15
C ASN A 559 4.44 -24.65 -3.63
N ALA A 560 5.39 -24.03 -2.94
CA ALA A 560 5.60 -24.29 -1.53
C ALA A 560 4.40 -23.82 -0.68
N GLU A 561 4.18 -24.47 0.46
CA GLU A 561 3.09 -24.13 1.37
C GLU A 561 3.32 -22.76 2.02
N LYS A 562 2.36 -21.85 1.82
CA LYS A 562 2.42 -20.47 2.30
C LYS A 562 1.43 -20.24 3.43
N MET A 563 1.73 -19.21 4.21
CA MET A 563 0.81 -18.66 5.20
C MET A 563 0.19 -17.38 4.67
N TYR A 564 -1.02 -17.08 5.12
CA TYR A 564 -1.85 -16.00 4.62
C TYR A 564 -2.23 -15.05 5.75
N PRO A 565 -2.59 -13.80 5.42
CA PRO A 565 -3.17 -12.89 6.38
C PRO A 565 -4.45 -13.45 7.01
N PRO A 566 -4.74 -13.14 8.28
CA PRO A 566 -5.83 -13.76 9.03
C PRO A 566 -7.20 -13.17 8.68
N GLY A 567 -8.21 -14.02 8.55
CA GLY A 567 -9.63 -13.62 8.52
C GLY A 567 -10.08 -12.87 7.27
N THR A 568 -10.92 -11.86 7.44
CA THR A 568 -11.46 -11.06 6.35
C THR A 568 -10.47 -9.96 5.98
N VAL A 569 -9.93 -10.01 4.77
CA VAL A 569 -8.88 -9.08 4.30
C VAL A 569 -9.48 -7.94 3.48
N TYR A 570 -9.12 -6.71 3.83
CA TYR A 570 -9.45 -5.49 3.12
C TYR A 570 -8.17 -4.85 2.57
N LEU A 571 -8.26 -4.36 1.34
CA LEU A 571 -7.18 -3.71 0.61
C LEU A 571 -7.49 -2.22 0.51
N ILE A 572 -6.53 -1.39 0.91
CA ILE A 572 -6.58 0.05 0.68
C ILE A 572 -5.66 0.37 -0.49
N THR A 573 -6.20 0.87 -1.59
CA THR A 573 -5.39 1.29 -2.75
C THR A 573 -5.56 2.77 -3.01
N THR A 574 -4.49 3.42 -3.47
CA THR A 574 -4.53 4.82 -3.90
C THR A 574 -4.16 4.88 -5.38
N GLU A 575 -5.13 5.21 -6.23
CA GLU A 575 -4.97 5.28 -7.69
C GLU A 575 -5.59 6.56 -8.23
N ASN A 576 -4.85 7.29 -9.09
CA ASN A 576 -5.35 8.51 -9.76
C ASN A 576 -5.95 9.54 -8.80
N GLY A 577 -5.36 9.71 -7.62
CA GLY A 577 -5.90 10.61 -6.60
C GLY A 577 -7.19 10.11 -5.96
N LYS A 578 -7.51 8.82 -6.06
CA LYS A 578 -8.63 8.20 -5.34
C LYS A 578 -8.13 7.14 -4.37
N VAL A 579 -8.62 7.17 -3.13
CA VAL A 579 -8.39 6.10 -2.15
C VAL A 579 -9.58 5.15 -2.18
N ARG A 580 -9.33 3.86 -2.26
CA ARG A 580 -10.37 2.82 -2.32
C ARG A 580 -10.18 1.84 -1.18
N LEU A 581 -11.29 1.40 -0.60
CA LEU A 581 -11.33 0.24 0.28
C LEU A 581 -12.08 -0.88 -0.44
N SER A 582 -11.40 -2.00 -0.67
CA SER A 582 -11.97 -3.18 -1.31
C SER A 582 -11.80 -4.40 -0.43
N ARG A 583 -12.76 -5.32 -0.42
CA ARG A 583 -12.59 -6.65 0.18
C ARG A 583 -11.82 -7.53 -0.80
N CYS A 584 -10.79 -8.23 -0.32
CA CYS A 584 -10.09 -9.25 -1.10
C CYS A 584 -10.97 -10.51 -1.17
N ASP A 585 -11.39 -10.90 -2.37
CA ASP A 585 -12.23 -12.09 -2.55
C ASP A 585 -11.39 -13.37 -2.73
N ASP A 586 -10.14 -13.22 -3.17
CA ASP A 586 -9.16 -14.31 -3.29
C ASP A 586 -7.84 -13.98 -2.56
N VAL A 587 -7.80 -14.31 -1.27
CA VAL A 587 -6.63 -14.12 -0.39
C VAL A 587 -5.45 -14.96 -0.87
N HIS A 588 -5.70 -16.18 -1.36
CA HIS A 588 -4.65 -17.05 -1.86
C HIS A 588 -3.93 -16.39 -3.04
N ALA A 589 -4.68 -16.00 -4.09
CA ALA A 589 -4.11 -15.38 -5.27
C ALA A 589 -3.47 -14.01 -4.99
N ARG A 590 -3.94 -13.25 -3.99
CA ARG A 590 -3.35 -11.94 -3.64
C ARG A 590 -2.01 -12.04 -2.94
N PHE A 591 -1.85 -12.99 -2.03
CA PHE A 591 -0.72 -13.08 -1.11
C PHE A 591 0.21 -14.27 -1.37
N SER A 592 -0.03 -15.07 -2.41
CA SER A 592 0.86 -16.16 -2.82
C SER A 592 2.20 -15.68 -3.40
N GLU A 593 2.34 -14.42 -3.77
CA GLU A 593 3.59 -13.82 -4.24
C GLU A 593 3.76 -12.40 -3.72
N ILE A 594 5.02 -11.92 -3.64
CA ILE A 594 5.31 -10.51 -3.41
C ILE A 594 4.95 -9.74 -4.69
N VAL A 595 4.30 -8.58 -4.52
CA VAL A 595 4.15 -7.60 -5.59
C VAL A 595 5.26 -6.57 -5.44
N PHE A 596 6.25 -6.63 -6.32
CA PHE A 596 7.35 -5.69 -6.37
C PHE A 596 6.83 -4.32 -6.81
N SER A 597 6.85 -3.38 -5.87
CA SER A 597 6.43 -2.01 -6.09
C SER A 597 7.37 -1.06 -5.39
N ARG A 598 7.46 0.18 -5.89
CA ARG A 598 8.28 1.25 -5.33
C ARG A 598 7.91 1.59 -3.89
N THR A 599 6.65 1.39 -3.54
CA THR A 599 6.09 1.75 -2.25
C THR A 599 5.96 0.54 -1.34
N MET A 600 6.26 -0.68 -1.78
CA MET A 600 5.96 -1.92 -1.04
C MET A 600 6.46 -1.93 0.41
N PHE A 601 7.59 -1.28 0.68
CA PHE A 601 8.17 -1.13 2.02
C PHE A 601 7.54 0.02 2.81
N MET A 602 7.38 1.19 2.17
CA MET A 602 6.77 2.35 2.80
C MET A 602 5.30 2.11 3.13
N ASP A 603 4.59 1.37 2.28
CA ASP A 603 3.18 1.02 2.42
C ASP A 603 2.92 0.22 3.70
N HIS A 604 3.95 -0.45 4.25
CA HIS A 604 3.92 -1.11 5.55
C HIS A 604 4.02 -0.15 6.75
N SER A 605 4.29 1.15 6.53
CA SER A 605 4.42 2.10 7.64
C SER A 605 3.07 2.31 8.32
N PRO A 606 2.98 2.21 9.67
CA PRO A 606 1.73 2.46 10.39
C PRO A 606 1.19 3.88 10.15
N TYR A 607 2.06 4.85 9.86
CA TYR A 607 1.68 6.20 9.45
C TYR A 607 0.89 6.23 8.14
N LEU A 608 1.34 5.50 7.11
CA LEU A 608 0.65 5.48 5.81
C LEU A 608 -0.68 4.73 5.89
N TYR A 609 -0.76 3.67 6.71
CA TYR A 609 -2.04 3.04 7.04
C TYR A 609 -3.03 4.06 7.62
N GLU A 610 -2.61 4.82 8.64
CA GLU A 610 -3.48 5.80 9.27
C GLU A 610 -3.89 6.91 8.30
N GLN A 611 -2.95 7.48 7.53
CA GLN A 611 -3.27 8.48 6.52
C GLN A 611 -4.29 7.98 5.47
N ALA A 612 -4.09 6.77 4.96
CA ALA A 612 -4.95 6.22 3.92
C ALA A 612 -6.37 5.96 4.47
N ILE A 613 -6.47 5.44 5.71
CA ILE A 613 -7.74 5.25 6.40
C ILE A 613 -8.40 6.60 6.73
N GLN A 614 -7.65 7.61 7.16
CA GLN A 614 -8.17 8.96 7.41
C GLN A 614 -8.75 9.59 6.14
N LYS A 615 -8.10 9.42 4.98
CA LYS A 615 -8.64 9.90 3.69
C LYS A 615 -9.96 9.22 3.31
N LEU A 616 -10.13 7.93 3.66
CA LEU A 616 -11.40 7.22 3.49
C LEU A 616 -12.46 7.75 4.47
N TYR A 617 -12.07 8.04 5.72
CA TYR A 617 -12.96 8.43 6.81
C TYR A 617 -13.44 9.89 6.74
N GLN A 618 -12.56 10.83 6.37
CA GLN A 618 -12.87 12.27 6.27
C GLN A 618 -13.89 12.63 5.17
N ILE A 619 -14.33 11.65 4.38
CA ILE A 619 -15.28 11.88 3.30
C ILE A 619 -16.73 12.09 3.74
N LYS A 620 -17.06 11.95 5.03
CA LYS A 620 -18.41 12.27 5.52
C LYS A 620 -18.44 12.77 6.97
N LEU A 621 -17.65 13.80 7.29
CA LEU A 621 -17.97 14.67 8.42
C LEU A 621 -18.46 16.01 7.87
N LYS A 622 -19.75 16.04 7.49
CA LYS A 622 -20.63 17.20 7.63
C LYS A 622 -21.91 16.69 8.29
#